data_AF-A0A094PW84-F1
#
_entry.id   AF-A0A094PW84-F1
#
_cell.length_a   1.000
_cell.length_b   1.000
_cell.length_c   1.000
_cell.angle_alpha   90.00
_cell.angle_beta   90.00
_cell.angle_gamma   90.00
#
_symmetry.space_group_name_H-M   'P 1'
#
loop_
_entity.id
_entity.type
_entity.pdbx_description
1 polymer ?
#
loop_
_entity_poly.entity_id
_entity_poly.type
_entity_poly.pdbx_seq_one_letter_code
_entity_poly.pdbx_strand_id
1 'polypeptide(L)'
;MSMDLNRQQKRAMQKMGAVNDQGAPIRQPRPTVASQVKKERTSPAQYIREVRDEMRKVAWPKWPEIRRYSIIVLVTVVVITAFVGGMDAVFGILSGWLYKD
;
A
#
# COMPACT_ATOMS: atom_id res chain seq x y z
N MET A 1 -36.86 49.86 33.69
CA MET A 1 -35.48 49.82 34.20
C MET A 1 -34.55 49.81 33.00
N SER A 2 -34.11 50.99 32.55
CA SER A 2 -33.29 51.19 31.35
C SER A 2 -31.84 50.77 31.64
N MET A 3 -31.34 49.78 30.90
CA MET A 3 -29.94 49.40 30.93
C MET A 3 -29.14 50.41 30.09
N ASP A 4 -28.67 51.49 30.73
CA ASP A 4 -27.71 52.43 30.14
C ASP A 4 -26.33 51.75 30.05
N LEU A 5 -26.10 51.04 28.95
CA LEU A 5 -24.78 50.49 28.64
C LEU A 5 -23.78 51.63 28.47
N ASN A 6 -22.76 51.62 29.32
CA ASN A 6 -21.69 52.60 29.37
C ASN A 6 -21.01 52.70 27.99
N ARG A 7 -20.81 53.93 27.48
CA ARG A 7 -20.23 54.19 26.13
C ARG A 7 -18.89 53.47 25.91
N GLN A 8 -18.17 53.18 26.98
CA GLN A 8 -16.93 52.39 26.94
C GLN A 8 -17.16 50.92 26.59
N GLN A 9 -18.24 50.30 27.09
CA GLN A 9 -18.58 48.91 26.79
C GLN A 9 -18.93 48.71 25.30
N LYS A 10 -19.62 49.69 24.69
CA LYS A 10 -19.92 49.66 23.24
C LYS A 10 -18.66 49.74 22.38
N ARG A 11 -17.71 50.62 22.73
CA ARG A 11 -16.42 50.73 22.02
C ARG A 11 -15.53 49.50 22.22
N ALA A 12 -15.58 48.89 23.41
CA ALA A 12 -14.90 47.63 23.67
C ALA A 12 -15.48 46.50 22.82
N MET A 13 -16.82 46.42 22.70
CA MET A 13 -17.52 45.45 21.85
C MET A 13 -17.21 45.60 20.35
N GLN A 14 -16.99 46.84 19.91
CA GLN A 14 -16.57 47.13 18.54
C GLN A 14 -15.08 46.81 18.31
N LYS A 15 -14.19 47.13 19.27
CA LYS A 15 -12.77 46.76 19.21
C LYS A 15 -12.53 45.25 19.23
N MET A 16 -13.37 44.49 19.91
CA MET A 16 -13.30 43.02 19.93
C MET A 16 -13.90 42.37 18.65
N GLY A 17 -14.31 43.16 17.65
CA GLY A 17 -14.82 42.65 16.36
C GLY A 17 -16.12 41.87 16.46
N ALA A 18 -16.84 41.99 17.59
CA ALA A 18 -18.07 41.24 17.86
C ALA A 18 -19.34 41.96 17.34
N VAL A 19 -19.22 43.20 16.86
CA VAL A 19 -20.33 44.06 16.47
C VAL A 19 -19.99 44.78 15.16
N ASN A 20 -20.93 44.81 14.20
CA ASN A 20 -20.77 45.54 12.93
C ASN A 20 -20.93 47.05 13.15
N ASP A 21 -20.61 47.88 12.15
CA ASP A 21 -20.73 49.35 12.24
C ASP A 21 -22.16 49.85 12.54
N GLN A 22 -23.16 48.96 12.46
CA GLN A 22 -24.56 49.22 12.82
C GLN A 22 -24.92 48.79 14.25
N GLY A 23 -23.97 48.32 15.06
CA GLY A 23 -24.19 48.00 16.47
C GLY A 23 -24.89 46.66 16.73
N ALA A 24 -25.03 45.80 15.73
CA ALA A 24 -25.60 44.46 15.86
C ALA A 24 -24.50 43.39 15.99
N PRO A 25 -24.69 42.34 16.82
CA PRO A 25 -23.68 41.31 17.00
C PRO A 25 -23.47 40.51 15.71
N ILE A 26 -22.23 40.48 15.21
CA ILE A 26 -21.88 39.65 14.05
C ILE A 26 -21.72 38.22 14.56
N ARG A 27 -22.64 37.32 14.19
CA ARG A 27 -22.42 35.88 14.35
C ARG A 27 -21.25 35.48 13.46
N GLN A 28 -20.08 35.30 14.06
CA GLN A 28 -18.96 34.66 13.37
C GLN A 28 -19.47 33.33 12.81
N PRO A 29 -19.33 33.07 11.50
CA PRO A 29 -19.71 31.78 10.95
C PRO A 29 -18.86 30.75 11.66
N ARG A 30 -19.52 29.90 12.46
CA ARG A 30 -18.85 28.79 13.15
C ARG A 30 -18.13 28.00 12.07
N PRO A 31 -16.79 27.83 12.13
CA PRO A 31 -16.10 26.99 11.16
C PRO A 31 -16.78 25.63 11.22
N THR A 32 -17.56 25.32 10.18
CA THR A 32 -18.25 24.07 10.08
C THR A 32 -17.15 23.02 9.93
N VAL A 33 -17.14 22.05 10.84
CA VAL A 33 -16.23 20.89 10.84
C VAL A 33 -16.24 20.17 9.48
N ALA A 34 -17.25 20.44 8.64
CA ALA A 34 -17.41 19.99 7.27
C ALA A 34 -16.33 20.45 6.27
N SER A 35 -15.58 21.52 6.53
CA SER A 35 -14.55 22.01 5.59
C SER A 35 -13.19 21.30 5.72
N GLN A 36 -13.03 20.40 6.69
CA GLN A 36 -11.77 19.68 6.96
C GLN A 36 -11.73 18.26 6.40
N VAL A 37 -12.82 17.75 5.81
CA VAL A 37 -12.79 16.45 5.12
C VAL A 37 -12.27 16.65 3.70
N LYS A 38 -11.00 17.08 3.60
CA LYS A 38 -10.24 16.94 2.36
C LYS A 38 -10.24 15.44 2.08
N LYS A 39 -10.98 15.01 1.06
CA LYS A 39 -11.06 13.62 0.60
C LYS A 39 -9.66 13.03 0.58
N GLU A 40 -9.33 12.27 1.61
CA GLU A 40 -8.01 11.69 1.82
C GLU A 40 -7.89 10.54 0.82
N ARG A 41 -7.61 10.88 -0.43
CA ARG A 41 -7.23 9.90 -1.43
C ARG A 41 -5.92 9.31 -0.94
N THR A 42 -5.84 7.98 -0.86
CA THR A 42 -4.61 7.27 -0.56
C THR A 42 -3.52 7.80 -1.47
N SER A 43 -2.57 8.52 -0.91
CA SER A 43 -1.45 9.03 -1.70
C SER A 43 -0.59 7.86 -2.17
N PRO A 44 0.08 7.94 -3.33
CA PRO A 44 1.00 6.89 -3.76
C PRO A 44 2.07 6.55 -2.71
N ALA A 45 2.50 7.55 -1.93
CA ALA A 45 3.43 7.36 -0.82
C ALA A 45 2.83 6.53 0.33
N GLN A 46 1.54 6.68 0.61
CA GLN A 46 0.83 5.88 1.59
C GLN A 46 0.67 4.43 1.12
N TYR A 47 0.33 4.21 -0.15
CA TYR A 47 0.22 2.88 -0.74
C TYR A 47 1.54 2.08 -0.62
N ILE A 48 2.68 2.70 -0.95
CA ILE A 48 3.99 2.02 -0.84
C ILE A 48 4.34 1.69 0.62
N ARG A 49 3.94 2.55 1.57
CA ARG A 49 4.12 2.25 3.00
C ARG A 49 3.28 1.04 3.43
N GLU A 50 2.03 0.99 3.01
CA GLU A 50 1.13 -0.14 3.27
C GLU A 50 1.67 -1.44 2.64
N VAL A 51 2.15 -1.41 1.39
CA VAL A 51 2.77 -2.57 0.71
C VAL A 51 4.00 -3.05 1.48
N ARG A 52 4.87 -2.14 1.95
CA ARG A 52 6.05 -2.53 2.75
C ARG A 52 5.65 -3.19 4.06
N ASP A 53 4.63 -2.67 4.73
CA ASP A 53 4.15 -3.19 5.99
C ASP A 53 3.48 -4.57 5.80
N GLU A 54 2.85 -4.82 4.64
CA GLU A 54 2.33 -6.14 4.26
C GLU A 54 3.45 -7.12 3.86
N MET A 55 4.46 -6.66 3.10
CA MET A 55 5.63 -7.44 2.71
C MET A 55 6.42 -7.95 3.91
N ARG A 56 6.35 -7.27 5.06
CA ARG A 56 6.95 -7.73 6.33
C ARG A 56 6.24 -8.94 6.93
N LYS A 57 4.97 -9.18 6.57
CA LYS A 57 4.21 -10.37 6.99
C LYS A 57 4.55 -11.59 6.15
N VAL A 58 5.14 -11.39 4.97
CA VAL A 58 5.59 -12.48 4.10
C VAL A 58 6.81 -13.12 4.74
N ALA A 59 6.68 -14.37 5.15
CA ALA A 59 7.79 -15.16 5.63
C ALA A 59 8.75 -15.47 4.47
N TRP A 60 9.79 -14.67 4.32
CA TRP A 60 10.84 -14.96 3.34
C TRP A 60 11.61 -16.22 3.78
N PRO A 61 11.78 -17.18 2.86
CA PRO A 61 12.41 -18.46 3.18
C PRO A 61 13.87 -18.26 3.61
N LYS A 62 14.34 -19.14 4.49
CA LYS A 62 15.75 -19.16 4.91
C LYS A 62 16.60 -19.84 3.84
N TRP A 63 17.84 -19.39 3.66
CA TRP A 63 18.79 -19.97 2.70
C TRP A 63 18.92 -21.51 2.72
N PRO A 64 18.89 -22.20 3.88
CA PRO A 64 18.95 -23.66 3.91
C PRO A 64 17.72 -24.34 3.28
N GLU A 65 16.56 -23.73 3.40
CA GLU A 65 15.30 -24.25 2.86
C GLU A 65 15.28 -24.14 1.33
N ILE A 66 15.70 -22.98 0.80
CA ILE A 66 15.88 -22.77 -0.65
C ILE A 66 16.80 -23.85 -1.23
N ARG A 67 17.95 -24.09 -0.58
CA ARG A 67 18.92 -25.08 -1.06
C ARG A 67 18.33 -26.50 -1.09
N ARG A 68 17.54 -26.89 -0.09
CA ARG A 68 16.89 -28.22 -0.05
C ARG A 68 15.92 -28.38 -1.21
N TYR A 69 15.03 -27.41 -1.44
CA TYR A 69 14.08 -27.48 -2.53
C TYR A 69 14.78 -27.44 -3.91
N SER A 70 15.81 -26.61 -4.08
CA SER A 70 16.60 -26.59 -5.30
C SER A 70 17.29 -27.93 -5.58
N ILE A 71 17.86 -28.60 -4.57
CA ILE A 71 18.48 -29.91 -4.74
C ILE A 71 17.45 -30.96 -5.17
N ILE A 72 16.25 -30.97 -4.57
CA ILE A 72 15.19 -31.92 -4.94
C ILE A 72 14.81 -31.75 -6.41
N VAL A 73 14.61 -30.50 -6.86
CA VAL A 73 14.28 -30.20 -8.26
C VAL A 73 15.44 -30.59 -9.18
N LEU A 74 16.68 -30.24 -8.81
CA LEU A 74 17.87 -30.58 -9.59
C LEU A 74 18.01 -32.09 -9.79
N VAL A 75 17.86 -32.89 -8.73
CA VAL A 75 17.92 -34.35 -8.81
C VAL A 75 16.81 -34.89 -9.68
N THR A 76 15.58 -34.39 -9.53
CA THR A 76 14.44 -34.80 -10.34
C THR A 76 14.68 -34.56 -11.83
N VAL A 77 15.19 -33.37 -12.17
CA VAL A 77 15.54 -33.02 -13.56
C VAL A 77 16.62 -33.95 -14.09
N VAL A 78 17.70 -34.18 -13.34
CA VAL A 78 18.78 -35.10 -13.76
C VAL A 78 18.26 -36.50 -14.03
N VAL A 79 17.40 -37.04 -13.17
CA VAL A 79 16.81 -38.39 -13.35
C VAL A 79 15.96 -38.45 -14.62
N ILE A 80 15.09 -37.47 -14.84
CA ILE A 80 14.24 -37.43 -16.04
C ILE A 80 15.10 -37.27 -17.30
N THR A 81 16.08 -36.36 -17.29
CA THR A 81 16.99 -36.15 -18.42
C THR A 81 17.79 -37.40 -18.73
N ALA A 82 18.31 -38.09 -17.71
CA ALA A 82 19.03 -39.34 -17.89
C ALA A 82 18.13 -40.46 -18.43
N PHE A 83 16.88 -40.55 -17.97
CA PHE A 83 15.90 -41.51 -18.48
C PHE A 83 15.57 -41.27 -19.95
N VAL A 84 15.22 -40.02 -20.31
CA VAL A 84 14.90 -39.65 -21.69
C VAL A 84 16.13 -39.83 -22.59
N GLY A 85 17.29 -39.29 -22.19
CA GLY A 85 18.52 -39.42 -22.97
C GLY A 85 18.99 -40.88 -23.11
N GLY A 86 18.79 -41.70 -22.09
CA GLY A 86 19.06 -43.14 -22.16
C GLY A 86 18.12 -43.85 -23.14
N MET A 87 16.83 -43.51 -23.09
CA MET A 87 15.83 -44.04 -24.02
C MET A 87 16.11 -43.61 -25.47
N ASP A 88 16.50 -42.36 -25.70
CA ASP A 88 16.90 -41.85 -27.01
C ASP A 88 18.15 -42.57 -27.55
N ALA A 89 19.14 -42.84 -26.69
CA ALA A 89 20.32 -43.60 -27.05
C ALA A 89 19.98 -45.05 -27.43
N VAL A 90 19.10 -45.70 -26.66
CA VAL A 90 18.61 -47.05 -26.95
C VAL A 90 17.90 -47.07 -28.31
N PHE A 91 16.96 -46.15 -28.56
CA PHE A 91 16.28 -46.05 -29.84
C PHE A 91 17.24 -45.73 -31.01
N GLY A 92 18.26 -44.91 -30.78
CA GLY A 92 19.29 -44.63 -31.78
C GLY A 92 20.08 -45.87 -32.17
N ILE A 93 20.49 -46.69 -31.20
CA ILE A 93 21.22 -47.95 -31.46
C ILE A 93 20.31 -48.96 -32.16
N LEU A 94 19.06 -49.13 -31.68
CA LEU A 94 18.08 -50.05 -32.25
C LEU A 94 17.71 -49.68 -33.69
N SER A 95 17.46 -48.40 -33.97
CA SER A 95 17.15 -47.93 -35.32
C SER A 95 18.35 -48.10 -36.25
N GLY A 96 19.56 -47.81 -35.78
CA GLY A 96 20.78 -48.03 -36.56
C GLY A 96 21.03 -49.50 -36.89
N TRP A 97 20.63 -50.44 -36.02
CA TRP A 97 20.66 -51.87 -36.32
C TRP A 97 19.57 -52.25 -37.34
N LEU A 98 18.34 -51.77 -37.15
CA LEU A 98 17.19 -52.08 -38.00
C LEU A 98 17.31 -51.55 -39.44
N TYR A 99 17.90 -50.38 -39.64
CA TYR A 99 18.08 -49.76 -40.97
C TYR A 99 19.34 -50.23 -41.71
N LYS A 100 20.18 -51.05 -41.07
CA LYS A 100 21.48 -51.51 -41.61
C LYS A 100 21.41 -52.88 -42.28
N ASP A 101 20.22 -53.50 -42.30
CA ASP A 101 19.82 -54.55 -43.25
C ASP A 101 18.96 -53.93 -44.39
#